data_AF-A0A0C3A3X2-F1
#
_entry.id   AF-A0A0C3A3X2-F1
#
_cell.length_a   1.000
_cell.length_b   1.000
_cell.length_c   1.000
_cell.angle_alpha   90.00
_cell.angle_beta   90.00
_cell.angle_gamma   90.00
#
_symmetry.space_group_name_H-M   'P 1'
#
loop_
_entity.id
_entity.type
_entity.pdbx_description
1 polymer ?
#
loop_
_entity_poly.entity_id
_entity_poly.type
_entity_poly.pdbx_seq_one_letter_code
_entity_poly.pdbx_strand_id
1 'polypeptide(L)'
;PINLFVNSAGELYRPITTIRRDGCVRHIPWTAFLLKPLDWDHVNDVRAIISDANNLQQVFSDENRATLWQVIPALEELQTAWEAKQQDPKYTLYHAALQGGLNKIAKYYNHLDQKPVYILALGTFSFTYSYSC
;
A
#
# COMPACT_ATOMS: atom_id res chain seq x y z
N PRO A 1 8.29 -22.73 17.66
CA PRO A 1 9.53 -22.68 16.84
C PRO A 1 10.25 -21.32 16.88
N ILE A 2 9.59 -20.21 16.53
CA ILE A 2 10.26 -18.90 16.41
C ILE A 2 10.66 -18.29 17.76
N ASN A 3 9.82 -18.39 18.80
CA ASN A 3 10.17 -17.88 20.14
C ASN A 3 11.37 -18.63 20.73
N LEU A 4 11.44 -19.95 20.52
CA LEU A 4 12.57 -20.79 20.92
C LEU A 4 13.87 -20.37 20.21
N PHE A 5 13.80 -20.08 18.91
CA PHE A 5 14.94 -19.55 18.15
C PHE A 5 15.37 -18.19 18.70
N VAL A 6 14.47 -17.22 18.79
CA VAL A 6 14.80 -15.84 19.18
C VAL A 6 15.39 -15.77 20.60
N ASN A 7 14.90 -16.60 21.53
CA ASN A 7 15.39 -16.66 22.90
C ASN A 7 16.80 -17.27 23.02
N SER A 8 17.19 -18.17 22.10
CA SER A 8 18.52 -18.82 22.10
C SER A 8 19.52 -18.15 21.15
N ALA A 9 19.04 -17.36 20.17
CA ALA A 9 19.86 -16.81 19.11
C ALA A 9 20.95 -15.85 19.58
N GLY A 10 20.69 -15.09 20.65
CA GLY A 10 21.70 -14.18 21.24
C GLY A 10 22.92 -14.93 21.78
N GLU A 11 22.72 -16.11 22.36
CA GLU A 11 23.78 -16.96 22.89
C GLU A 11 24.48 -17.75 21.77
N LEU A 12 23.71 -18.29 20.82
CA LEU A 12 24.23 -19.12 19.73
C LEU A 12 24.97 -18.33 18.64
N TYR A 13 24.43 -17.16 18.27
CA TYR A 13 24.87 -16.42 17.09
C TYR A 13 25.45 -15.05 17.41
N ARG A 14 25.54 -14.67 18.70
CA ARG A 14 25.88 -13.32 19.16
C ARG A 14 24.80 -12.29 18.75
N PRO A 15 24.91 -11.01 19.16
CA PRO A 15 23.93 -9.98 18.77
C PRO A 15 23.85 -9.84 17.25
N ILE A 16 22.63 -9.76 16.71
CA ILE A 16 22.37 -9.65 15.27
C ILE A 16 23.03 -8.40 14.65
N THR A 17 23.17 -7.34 15.43
CA THR A 17 23.85 -6.12 14.98
C THR A 17 24.57 -5.47 16.14
N THR A 18 25.71 -4.86 15.82
CA THR A 18 26.43 -3.99 16.75
C THR A 18 26.58 -2.62 16.11
N ILE A 19 25.97 -1.60 16.72
CA ILE A 19 26.07 -0.21 16.27
C ILE A 19 27.20 0.46 17.04
N ARG A 20 28.12 1.10 16.31
CA ARG A 20 29.15 1.97 16.90
C ARG A 20 28.88 3.40 16.49
N ARG A 21 28.65 4.28 17.47
CA ARG A 21 28.40 5.70 17.23
C ARG A 21 29.03 6.53 18.35
N ASP A 22 29.86 7.50 18.00
CA ASP A 22 30.53 8.42 18.94
C ASP A 22 31.29 7.70 20.07
N GLY A 23 31.98 6.62 19.73
CA GLY A 23 32.70 5.77 20.70
C GLY A 23 31.81 4.84 21.54
N CYS A 24 30.48 5.00 21.50
CA CYS A 24 29.53 4.10 22.15
C CYS A 24 29.27 2.87 21.28
N VAL A 25 29.37 1.68 21.88
CA VAL A 25 29.05 0.40 21.24
C VAL A 25 27.73 -0.11 21.82
N ARG A 26 26.71 -0.28 20.97
CA ARG A 26 25.43 -0.91 21.34
C ARG A 26 25.28 -2.24 20.62
N HIS A 27 25.06 -3.29 21.39
CA HIS A 27 24.69 -4.59 20.88
C HIS A 27 23.18 -4.70 20.81
N ILE A 28 22.65 -4.97 19.63
CA ILE A 28 21.22 -5.18 19.41
C ILE A 28 20.97 -6.69 19.42
N PRO A 29 20.21 -7.22 20.40
CA PRO A 29 19.89 -8.64 20.45
C PRO A 29 18.84 -8.99 19.39
N TRP A 30 18.73 -10.29 19.07
CA TRP A 30 17.70 -10.81 18.17
C TRP A 30 16.28 -10.51 18.65
N THR A 31 16.08 -10.52 19.97
CA THR A 31 14.80 -10.18 20.62
C THR A 31 14.33 -8.75 20.34
N ALA A 32 15.23 -7.82 20.01
CA ALA A 32 14.86 -6.44 19.68
C ALA A 32 14.04 -6.31 18.39
N PHE A 33 14.05 -7.35 17.53
CA PHE A 33 13.29 -7.41 16.29
C PHE A 33 11.98 -8.19 16.43
N LEU A 34 11.67 -8.66 17.64
CA LEU A 34 10.40 -9.34 17.89
C LEU A 34 9.29 -8.30 17.97
N LEU A 35 8.41 -8.33 16.99
CA LEU A 35 7.22 -7.50 16.96
C LEU A 35 6.31 -7.87 18.14
N LYS A 36 5.92 -6.87 18.92
CA LYS A 36 4.90 -7.03 19.95
C LYS A 36 3.53 -7.21 19.29
N PRO A 37 2.51 -7.71 20.01
CA PRO A 37 1.17 -7.82 19.45
C PRO A 37 0.66 -6.53 18.80
N LEU A 38 0.88 -5.39 19.45
CA LEU A 38 0.53 -4.08 18.89
C LEU A 38 1.29 -3.73 17.60
N ASP A 39 2.56 -4.11 17.50
CA ASP A 39 3.33 -3.86 16.28
C ASP A 39 2.80 -4.70 15.11
N TRP A 40 2.31 -5.92 15.40
CA TRP A 40 1.63 -6.74 14.39
C TRP A 40 0.30 -6.14 13.95
N ASP A 41 -0.46 -5.52 14.86
CA ASP A 41 -1.68 -4.80 14.48
C ASP A 41 -1.34 -3.67 13.50
N HIS A 42 -0.27 -2.91 13.78
CA HIS A 42 0.18 -1.88 12.84
C HIS A 42 0.62 -2.45 11.48
N VAL A 43 1.34 -3.57 11.46
CA VAL A 43 1.71 -4.24 10.21
C VAL A 43 0.48 -4.67 9.43
N ASN A 44 -0.55 -5.18 10.09
CA ASN A 44 -1.79 -5.59 9.47
C ASN A 44 -2.58 -4.40 8.91
N ASP A 45 -2.56 -3.26 9.59
CA ASP A 45 -3.22 -2.04 9.12
C ASP A 45 -2.52 -1.47 7.88
N VAL A 46 -1.19 -1.41 7.90
CA VAL A 46 -0.39 -1.00 6.74
C VAL A 46 -0.62 -1.96 5.57
N ARG A 47 -0.65 -3.28 5.84
CA ARG A 47 -0.98 -4.28 4.82
C ARG A 47 -2.36 -4.01 4.21
N ALA A 48 -3.36 -3.70 5.02
CA ALA A 48 -4.71 -3.40 4.53
C ALA A 48 -4.70 -2.16 3.61
N ILE A 49 -4.00 -1.08 3.99
CA ILE A 49 -3.86 0.13 3.17
C ILE A 49 -3.16 -0.18 1.84
N ILE A 50 -2.04 -0.92 1.87
CA ILE A 50 -1.26 -1.27 0.68
C ILE A 50 -2.05 -2.22 -0.23
N SER A 51 -2.90 -3.08 0.33
CA SER A 51 -3.72 -4.01 -0.45
C SER A 51 -4.65 -3.28 -1.42
N ASP A 52 -5.21 -2.12 -1.02
CA ASP A 52 -6.07 -1.33 -1.91
C ASP A 52 -5.31 -0.86 -3.16
N ALA A 53 -4.09 -0.35 -2.98
CA ALA A 53 -3.23 0.08 -4.09
C ALA A 53 -2.74 -1.10 -4.94
N ASN A 54 -2.47 -2.25 -4.32
CA ASN A 54 -2.10 -3.47 -5.04
C ASN A 54 -3.26 -3.96 -5.91
N ASN A 55 -4.50 -3.93 -5.41
CA ASN A 55 -5.68 -4.31 -6.19
C ASN A 55 -5.81 -3.42 -7.44
N LEU A 56 -5.63 -2.11 -7.28
CA LEU A 56 -5.58 -1.18 -8.41
C LEU A 56 -4.47 -1.53 -9.40
N GLN A 57 -3.25 -1.82 -8.92
CA GLN A 57 -2.16 -2.22 -9.80
C GLN A 57 -2.51 -3.46 -10.62
N GLN A 58 -3.14 -4.48 -10.00
CA GLN A 58 -3.50 -5.72 -10.67
C GLN A 58 -4.50 -5.51 -11.81
N VAL A 59 -5.39 -4.51 -11.71
CA VAL A 59 -6.32 -4.14 -12.80
C VAL A 59 -5.56 -3.76 -14.08
N PHE A 60 -4.36 -3.16 -13.96
CA PHE A 60 -3.54 -2.75 -15.10
C PHE A 60 -2.54 -3.81 -15.59
N SER A 61 -2.46 -4.96 -14.92
CA SER A 61 -1.51 -6.03 -15.26
C SER A 61 -2.02 -6.97 -16.35
N ASP A 62 -3.21 -6.74 -16.92
CA ASP A 62 -3.76 -7.57 -17.99
C ASP A 62 -3.11 -7.23 -19.35
N GLU A 63 -2.30 -8.15 -19.86
CA GLU A 63 -1.60 -8.01 -21.15
C GLU A 63 -2.53 -8.18 -22.37
N ASN A 64 -3.72 -8.77 -22.18
CA ASN A 64 -4.62 -9.17 -23.26
C ASN A 64 -5.82 -8.24 -23.44
N ARG A 65 -6.01 -7.27 -22.53
CA ARG A 65 -7.15 -6.34 -22.57
C ARG A 65 -6.63 -4.91 -22.54
N ALA A 66 -7.28 -4.03 -23.29
CA ALA A 66 -7.04 -2.60 -23.13
C ALA A 66 -7.45 -2.19 -21.71
N THR A 67 -6.48 -1.81 -20.87
CA THR A 67 -6.72 -1.42 -19.47
C THR A 67 -6.94 0.08 -19.30
N LEU A 68 -6.79 0.86 -20.39
CA LEU A 68 -6.84 2.32 -20.35
C LEU A 68 -8.20 2.87 -19.87
N TRP A 69 -9.31 2.23 -20.24
CA TRP A 69 -10.65 2.62 -19.80
C TRP A 69 -10.88 2.38 -18.31
N GLN A 70 -10.09 1.51 -17.66
CA GLN A 70 -10.20 1.19 -16.24
C GLN A 70 -9.46 2.20 -15.35
N VAL A 71 -8.65 3.09 -15.93
CA VAL A 71 -7.82 4.03 -15.18
C VAL A 71 -8.64 4.94 -14.26
N ILE A 72 -9.69 5.56 -14.80
CA ILE A 72 -10.53 6.48 -13.99
C ILE A 72 -11.32 5.71 -12.93
N PRO A 73 -12.08 4.64 -13.26
CA PRO A 73 -12.80 3.88 -12.25
C PRO A 73 -11.92 3.33 -11.12
N ALA A 74 -10.75 2.79 -11.45
CA ALA A 74 -9.86 2.22 -10.45
C ALA A 74 -9.30 3.30 -9.51
N LEU A 75 -8.93 4.47 -10.04
CA LEU A 75 -8.47 5.59 -9.22
C LEU A 75 -9.55 6.12 -8.27
N GLU A 76 -10.80 6.19 -8.73
CA GLU A 76 -11.95 6.61 -7.91
C GLU A 76 -12.25 5.59 -6.80
N GLU A 77 -12.15 4.28 -7.11
CA GLU A 77 -12.29 3.21 -6.12
C GLU A 77 -11.21 3.29 -5.05
N LEU A 78 -9.94 3.48 -5.44
CA LEU A 78 -8.83 3.64 -4.51
C LEU A 78 -8.98 4.89 -3.65
N GLN A 79 -9.38 6.01 -4.25
CA GLN A 79 -9.64 7.26 -3.53
C GLN A 79 -10.72 7.05 -2.46
N THR A 80 -11.85 6.46 -2.85
CA THR A 80 -12.98 6.18 -1.95
C THR A 80 -12.55 5.28 -0.79
N ALA A 81 -11.79 4.22 -1.07
CA ALA A 81 -11.30 3.31 -0.04
C ALA A 81 -10.39 4.03 0.98
N TRP A 82 -9.50 4.90 0.50
CA TRP A 82 -8.58 5.64 1.36
C TRP A 82 -9.24 6.78 2.14
N GLU A 83 -10.23 7.46 1.56
CA GLU A 83 -11.06 8.44 2.26
C GLU A 83 -11.86 7.77 3.39
N ALA A 84 -12.44 6.59 3.13
CA ALA A 84 -13.13 5.81 4.16
C ALA A 84 -12.19 5.42 5.31
N LYS A 85 -10.96 4.99 5.00
CA LYS A 85 -9.94 4.70 6.02
C LYS A 85 -9.52 5.94 6.81
N GLN A 86 -9.50 7.12 6.19
CA GLN A 86 -9.18 8.38 6.86
C GLN A 86 -10.26 8.82 7.87
N GLN A 87 -11.48 8.32 7.72
CA GLN A 87 -12.58 8.59 8.66
C GLN A 87 -12.64 7.57 9.79
N ASP A 88 -12.00 6.41 9.64
CA ASP A 88 -11.97 5.35 10.65
C ASP A 88 -10.87 5.63 11.70
N PRO A 89 -11.23 5.80 12.99
CA PRO A 89 -10.26 6.04 14.07
C PRO A 89 -9.14 5.02 14.14
N LYS A 90 -9.38 3.79 13.65
CA LYS A 90 -8.37 2.74 13.55
C LYS A 90 -7.11 3.18 12.79
N TYR A 91 -7.27 4.01 11.75
CA TYR A 91 -6.15 4.40 10.90
C TYR A 91 -5.56 5.77 11.25
N THR A 92 -5.89 6.34 12.42
CA THR A 92 -5.41 7.66 12.86
C THR A 92 -3.89 7.84 12.72
N LEU A 93 -3.12 6.80 13.05
CA LEU A 93 -1.65 6.82 12.93
C LEU A 93 -1.16 7.03 11.49
N TYR A 94 -1.95 6.62 10.50
CA TYR A 94 -1.60 6.61 9.08
C TYR A 94 -2.22 7.78 8.30
N HIS A 95 -2.98 8.67 8.94
CA HIS A 95 -3.68 9.77 8.25
C HIS A 95 -2.76 10.64 7.40
N ALA A 96 -1.55 10.94 7.88
CA ALA A 96 -0.57 11.70 7.11
C ALA A 96 -0.14 10.98 5.83
N ALA A 97 0.05 9.66 5.90
CA ALA A 97 0.41 8.83 4.75
C ALA A 97 -0.76 8.71 3.76
N LEU A 98 -1.97 8.46 4.27
CA LEU A 98 -3.21 8.42 3.47
C LEU A 98 -3.43 9.75 2.74
N GLN A 99 -3.27 10.89 3.42
CA GLN A 99 -3.39 12.20 2.81
C GLN A 99 -2.35 12.41 1.70
N GLY A 100 -1.10 11.98 1.92
CA GLY A 100 -0.07 12.03 0.89
C GLY A 100 -0.42 11.16 -0.33
N GLY A 101 -1.06 10.01 -0.10
CA GLY A 101 -1.61 9.14 -1.13
C GLY A 101 -2.74 9.80 -1.92
N LEU A 102 -3.75 10.35 -1.23
CA LEU A 102 -4.88 11.06 -1.84
C LEU A 102 -4.42 12.26 -2.66
N ASN A 103 -3.45 13.03 -2.17
CA ASN A 103 -2.86 14.15 -2.91
C ASN A 103 -2.19 13.68 -4.22
N LYS A 104 -1.55 12.50 -4.22
CA LYS A 104 -1.00 11.91 -5.45
C LYS A 104 -2.11 11.50 -6.40
N ILE A 105 -3.16 10.85 -5.91
CA ILE A 105 -4.32 10.45 -6.75
C ILE A 105 -4.93 11.68 -7.40
N ALA A 106 -5.21 12.74 -6.64
CA ALA A 106 -5.76 13.99 -7.15
C ALA A 106 -4.86 14.63 -8.24
N LYS A 107 -3.54 14.62 -8.03
CA LYS A 107 -2.59 15.09 -9.05
C LYS A 107 -2.72 14.29 -10.36
N TYR A 108 -2.78 12.97 -10.29
CA TYR A 108 -2.91 12.14 -11.49
C TYR A 108 -4.28 12.30 -12.14
N TYR A 109 -5.35 12.35 -11.37
CA TYR A 109 -6.70 12.60 -11.88
C TYR A 109 -6.77 13.90 -12.71
N ASN A 110 -6.23 15.00 -12.18
CA ASN A 110 -6.15 16.28 -12.90
C ASN A 110 -5.32 16.20 -14.20
N HIS A 111 -4.31 15.34 -14.27
CA HIS A 111 -3.54 15.13 -15.49
C HIS A 111 -4.27 14.23 -16.51
N LEU A 112 -5.13 13.34 -16.06
CA LEU A 112 -5.95 12.49 -16.91
C LEU A 112 -7.07 13.29 -17.58
N ASP A 113 -7.69 14.21 -16.85
CA ASP A 113 -8.73 15.10 -17.38
C ASP A 113 -8.23 15.96 -18.56
N GLN A 114 -6.95 16.36 -18.51
CA GLN A 114 -6.29 17.08 -19.61
C GLN A 114 -6.06 16.23 -20.87
N LYS A 115 -6.34 14.93 -20.83
CA LYS A 115 -6.06 13.98 -21.91
C LYS A 115 -7.35 13.28 -22.35
N PRO A 116 -7.99 13.71 -23.45
CA PRO A 116 -9.28 13.17 -23.88
C PRO A 116 -9.24 11.66 -24.20
N VAL A 117 -8.06 11.09 -24.41
CA VAL A 117 -7.88 9.65 -24.69
C VAL A 117 -8.49 8.73 -23.61
N TYR A 118 -8.46 9.13 -22.33
CA TYR A 118 -9.04 8.31 -21.26
C TYR A 118 -10.56 8.34 -21.30
N ILE A 119 -11.15 9.50 -21.59
CA ILE A 119 -12.60 9.68 -21.75
C ILE A 119 -13.09 8.96 -23.01
N LEU A 120 -12.34 9.04 -24.11
CA LEU A 120 -12.64 8.32 -25.34
C LEU A 120 -12.58 6.80 -25.14
N ALA A 121 -11.56 6.29 -24.44
CA ALA A 121 -11.45 4.88 -24.13
C ALA A 121 -12.64 4.37 -23.30
N LEU A 122 -13.06 5.13 -22.29
CA LEU A 122 -14.28 4.85 -21.52
C LEU A 122 -15.52 4.79 -22.41
N GLY A 123 -15.74 5.83 -23.23
CA GLY A 123 -16.89 5.88 -24.13
C GLY A 123 -16.93 4.71 -25.12
N THR A 124 -15.82 4.40 -25.77
CA THR A 124 -15.75 3.30 -26.76
C THR A 124 -16.06 1.93 -26.16
N PHE A 125 -15.65 1.66 -24.91
CA PHE A 125 -16.00 0.42 -24.21
C PHE A 125 -17.52 0.33 -23.94
N SER A 126 -18.14 1.41 -23.45
CA SER A 126 -19.58 1.47 -23.19
C SER A 126 -20.43 1.28 -24.46
N PHE A 127 -20.00 1.83 -25.60
CA PHE A 127 -20.69 1.61 -26.88
C PHE A 127 -20.55 0.17 -27.36
N THR A 128 -19.36 -0.44 -27.28
CA THR A 128 -19.14 -1.81 -27.77
C THR A 128 -19.99 -2.85 -27.03
N TYR A 129 -20.20 -2.67 -25.72
CA TYR A 129 -21.11 -3.52 -24.94
C TYR A 129 -22.60 -3.26 -25.23
N SER A 130 -22.97 -2.04 -25.63
CA SER A 130 -24.36 -1.68 -25.93
C SER A 130 -24.85 -2.20 -27.30
N TYR A 131 -23.94 -2.47 -28.23
CA TYR A 131 -24.23 -3.04 -29.55
C TYR A 131 -24.00 -4.56 -29.65
N SER A 132 -23.66 -5.23 -28.54
CA SER A 132 -23.45 -6.69 -28.49
C SER A 132 -24.62 -7.46 -27.84
N CYS A 133 -25.80 -6.85 -27.72
CA CYS A 133 -27.05 -7.49 -27.31
C CYS A 133 -27.95 -7.80 -28.51
#